data_AF-A0A8H5LPP1-F1
#
_entry.id   AF-A0A8H5LPP1-F1
#
_cell.length_a   1.000
_cell.length_b   1.000
_cell.length_c   1.000
_cell.angle_alpha   90.00
_cell.angle_beta   90.00
_cell.angle_gamma   90.00
#
_symmetry.space_group_name_H-M   'P 1'
#
loop_
_entity.id
_entity.type
_entity.pdbx_description
1 polymer ?
#
loop_
_entity_poly.entity_id
_entity_poly.type
_entity_poly.pdbx_seq_one_letter_code
_entity_poly.pdbx_strand_id
1 'polypeptide(L)'
;MSDILIACLFPTMLLYLAFRLSLFDKDILYSIWTDFLSLFQRSGKHKINGPFSIGTSAAAYAHYRSFSLDELARMRASYSSIGRTHKRIGYDIGYPRKLDRLAETIQVNARVTDGVAAVMKRVYSKELSTTTFTTQLWPSPRSYESPAADSRSLPRIREALKHFVRDWSDAGASERSIIFEPILSALSSTNSSSSRRAKRVLVPGSGLGRLAYEISQLGFDTTACELSGYMNGAFHFLLDPEMTRSANQHEIHPYAHWWSHSRSIKDLFRTVKFPDVVPRLAEGEGAGLHLKEEDFLMLGPPEVSDSGKEREMMDTTTS
;
A
#
# COMPACT_ATOMS: atom_id res chain seq x y z
N MET A 1 44.36 20.25 10.74
CA MET A 1 42.97 20.73 10.97
C MET A 1 42.55 20.12 12.28
N SER A 2 42.20 20.90 13.32
CA SER A 2 41.90 20.30 14.63
C SER A 2 40.62 19.46 14.56
N ASP A 3 40.58 18.34 15.28
CA ASP A 3 39.40 17.45 15.31
C ASP A 3 38.14 18.18 15.78
N ILE A 4 38.31 19.24 16.56
CA ILE A 4 37.25 20.16 17.00
C ILE A 4 36.62 20.90 15.79
N LEU A 5 37.43 21.27 14.79
CA LEU A 5 36.97 21.95 13.58
C LEU A 5 36.13 21.02 12.71
N ILE A 6 36.51 19.74 12.61
CA ILE A 6 35.73 18.70 11.91
C ILE A 6 34.45 18.38 12.67
N ALA A 7 34.53 18.25 14.00
CA ALA A 7 33.38 17.98 14.88
C ALA A 7 32.33 19.10 14.87
N CYS A 8 32.73 20.34 14.60
CA CYS A 8 31.80 21.47 14.44
C CYS A 8 31.34 21.67 12.98
N LEU A 9 32.18 21.42 11.98
CA LEU A 9 31.85 21.60 10.57
C LEU A 9 30.87 20.53 10.07
N PHE A 10 30.99 19.28 10.52
CA PHE A 10 30.14 18.21 10.02
C PHE A 10 28.65 18.38 10.44
N PRO A 11 28.31 18.68 11.71
CA PRO A 11 26.93 18.94 12.10
C PRO A 11 26.38 20.23 11.49
N THR A 12 27.21 21.27 11.36
CA THR A 12 26.77 22.53 10.73
C THR A 12 26.56 22.40 9.23
N MET A 13 27.36 21.58 8.54
CA MET A 13 27.14 21.24 7.14
C MET A 13 25.88 20.40 6.97
N LEU A 14 25.62 19.44 7.86
CA LEU A 14 24.37 18.66 7.86
C LEU A 14 23.15 19.54 8.15
N LEU A 15 23.25 20.47 9.11
CA LEU A 15 22.19 21.43 9.42
C LEU A 15 21.93 22.39 8.25
N TYR A 16 22.99 22.85 7.59
CA TYR A 16 22.91 23.66 6.39
C TYR A 16 22.30 22.89 5.21
N LEU A 17 22.68 21.62 5.03
CA LEU A 17 22.13 20.74 3.99
C LEU A 17 20.65 20.45 4.26
N ALA A 18 20.28 20.17 5.51
CA ALA A 18 18.89 20.02 5.94
C ALA A 18 18.09 21.31 5.72
N PHE A 19 18.64 22.48 6.06
CA PHE A 19 18.01 23.77 5.80
C PHE A 19 17.86 24.05 4.30
N ARG A 20 18.87 23.73 3.48
CA ARG A 20 18.80 23.88 2.01
C ARG A 20 17.82 22.91 1.37
N LEU A 21 17.70 21.68 1.89
CA LEU A 21 16.69 20.71 1.46
C LEU A 21 15.28 21.16 1.90
N SER A 22 15.12 21.79 3.08
CA SER A 22 13.84 22.37 3.53
C SER A 22 13.39 23.56 2.67
N LEU A 23 14.33 24.31 2.07
CA LEU A 23 14.01 25.37 1.12
C LEU A 23 13.60 24.84 -0.26
N PHE A 24 13.99 23.61 -0.61
CA PHE A 24 13.57 22.94 -1.85
C PHE A 24 12.22 22.25 -1.69
N ASP A 25 11.91 21.74 -0.49
CA ASP A 25 10.61 21.17 -0.16
C ASP A 25 10.41 21.13 1.37
N LYS A 26 9.63 22.07 1.91
CA LYS A 26 9.35 22.16 3.36
C LYS A 26 8.61 20.93 3.89
N ASP A 27 8.03 20.15 2.99
CA ASP A 27 7.12 19.06 3.29
C ASP A 27 7.86 17.76 3.63
N ILE A 28 9.09 17.58 3.13
CA ILE A 28 9.91 16.37 3.35
C ILE A 28 10.38 16.28 4.80
N LEU A 29 10.91 17.37 5.37
CA LEU A 29 11.39 17.38 6.75
C LEU A 29 10.25 17.29 7.76
N TYR A 30 9.11 17.92 7.46
CA TYR A 30 7.91 17.75 8.27
C TYR A 30 7.42 16.30 8.23
N SER A 31 7.37 15.66 7.05
CA SER A 31 6.96 14.25 6.90
C SER A 31 7.85 13.29 7.67
N ILE A 32 9.18 13.39 7.53
CA ILE A 32 10.13 12.53 8.27
C ILE A 32 9.92 12.69 9.78
N TRP A 33 9.71 13.93 10.24
CA TRP A 33 9.52 14.21 11.65
C TRP A 33 8.16 13.74 12.16
N THR A 34 7.07 13.90 11.39
CA THR A 34 5.73 13.41 11.77
C THR A 34 5.63 11.90 11.72
N ASP A 35 6.22 11.25 10.72
CA ASP A 35 6.26 9.79 10.61
C ASP A 35 7.09 9.21 11.75
N PHE A 36 8.26 9.81 12.05
CA PHE A 36 9.07 9.44 13.22
C PHE A 36 8.33 9.64 14.53
N LEU A 37 7.69 10.79 14.76
CA LEU A 37 6.89 11.06 15.97
C LEU A 37 5.68 10.12 16.11
N SER A 38 5.10 9.69 14.99
CA SER A 38 3.97 8.75 15.00
C SER A 38 4.37 7.36 15.52
N LEU A 39 5.63 6.96 15.37
CA LEU A 39 6.17 5.71 15.93
C LEU A 39 6.29 5.75 17.46
N PHE A 40 6.37 6.94 18.07
CA PHE A 40 6.49 7.12 19.52
C PHE A 40 5.17 7.48 20.22
N GLN A 41 4.10 7.75 19.48
CA GLN A 41 2.78 7.91 20.06
C GLN A 41 2.16 6.54 20.33
N ARG A 42 2.08 6.15 21.61
CA ARG A 42 1.29 5.00 22.07
C ARG A 42 -0.14 5.14 21.52
N SER A 43 -0.52 4.23 20.63
CA SER A 43 -1.80 4.18 19.94
C SER A 43 -2.95 3.99 20.93
N GLY A 44 -3.64 5.10 21.25
CA GLY A 44 -4.92 5.09 21.94
C GLY A 44 -6.01 5.42 20.93
N LYS A 45 -6.79 4.40 20.54
CA LYS A 45 -7.94 4.43 19.61
C LYS A 45 -7.60 4.89 18.18
N HIS A 46 -8.06 4.11 17.20
CA HIS A 46 -8.01 4.46 15.78
C HIS A 46 -8.41 5.92 15.56
N LYS A 47 -7.44 6.77 15.19
CA LYS A 47 -7.77 8.12 14.71
C LYS A 47 -8.55 7.94 13.42
N ILE A 48 -9.83 8.33 13.45
CA ILE A 48 -10.75 8.34 12.29
C ILE A 48 -10.11 9.04 11.07
N ASN A 49 -9.16 9.95 11.32
CA ASN A 49 -8.43 10.72 10.29
C ASN A 49 -6.91 10.44 10.25
N GLY A 50 -6.48 9.22 10.59
CA GLY A 50 -5.06 8.83 10.49
C GLY A 50 -4.55 8.76 9.03
N PRO A 51 -3.23 8.84 8.79
CA PRO A 51 -2.66 8.78 7.43
C PRO A 51 -2.94 7.45 6.73
N PHE A 52 -3.11 6.36 7.48
CA PHE A 52 -3.46 5.02 6.99
C PHE A 52 -4.96 4.70 7.12
N SER A 53 -5.79 5.66 7.52
CA SER A 53 -7.23 5.43 7.71
C SER A 53 -7.95 5.14 6.40
N ILE A 54 -9.12 4.50 6.50
CA ILE A 54 -10.01 4.23 5.37
C ILE A 54 -10.44 5.52 4.66
N GLY A 55 -10.81 6.56 5.42
CA GLY A 55 -11.22 7.86 4.87
C GLY A 55 -10.12 8.52 4.05
N THR A 56 -8.92 8.61 4.62
CA THR A 56 -7.76 9.21 3.94
C THR A 56 -7.39 8.42 2.68
N SER A 57 -7.35 7.10 2.75
CA SER A 57 -6.96 6.25 1.62
C SER A 57 -8.01 6.24 0.50
N ALA A 58 -9.30 6.19 0.83
CA ALA A 58 -10.38 6.28 -0.15
C ALA A 58 -10.35 7.63 -0.90
N ALA A 59 -10.17 8.73 -0.18
CA ALA A 59 -10.01 10.05 -0.78
C ALA A 59 -8.75 10.13 -1.65
N ALA A 60 -7.63 9.56 -1.19
CA ALA A 60 -6.37 9.55 -1.92
C ALA A 60 -6.47 8.79 -3.25
N TYR A 61 -7.05 7.57 -3.26
CA TYR A 61 -7.28 6.81 -4.48
C TYR A 61 -8.15 7.58 -5.48
N ALA A 62 -9.22 8.23 -5.01
CA ALA A 62 -10.11 9.03 -5.87
C ALA A 62 -9.42 10.26 -6.50
N HIS A 63 -8.32 10.74 -5.92
CA HIS A 63 -7.58 11.90 -6.42
C HIS A 63 -6.22 11.54 -7.07
N TYR A 64 -5.87 10.25 -7.19
CA TYR A 64 -4.62 9.79 -7.79
C TYR A 64 -4.29 10.49 -9.11
N ARG A 65 -5.30 10.57 -10.00
CA ARG A 65 -5.15 11.19 -11.31
C ARG A 65 -4.78 12.66 -11.19
N SER A 66 -5.49 13.42 -10.35
CA SER A 66 -5.22 14.84 -10.14
C SER A 66 -3.80 15.06 -9.63
N PHE A 67 -3.41 14.36 -8.56
CA PHE A 67 -2.08 14.51 -7.98
C PHE A 67 -0.96 14.14 -8.95
N SER A 68 -1.16 13.09 -9.74
CA SER A 68 -0.18 12.67 -10.73
C SER A 68 -0.06 13.66 -11.89
N LEU A 69 -1.18 14.27 -12.32
CA LEU A 69 -1.18 15.32 -13.34
C LEU A 69 -0.55 16.61 -12.83
N ASP A 70 -0.70 16.96 -11.56
CA ASP A 70 -0.04 18.10 -10.94
C ASP A 70 1.49 17.90 -10.89
N GLU A 71 1.95 16.68 -10.55
CA GLU A 71 3.38 16.33 -10.62
C GLU A 71 3.91 16.46 -12.06
N LEU A 72 3.18 15.95 -13.05
CA LEU A 72 3.52 16.11 -14.47
C LEU A 72 3.53 17.59 -14.90
N ALA A 73 2.59 18.41 -14.42
CA ALA A 73 2.56 19.83 -14.72
C ALA A 73 3.82 20.55 -14.19
N ARG A 74 4.27 20.21 -12.98
CA ARG A 74 5.54 20.69 -12.42
C ARG A 74 6.74 20.27 -13.28
N MET A 75 6.76 19.03 -13.76
CA MET A 75 7.82 18.54 -14.66
C MET A 75 7.83 19.31 -15.99
N ARG A 76 6.66 19.57 -16.58
CA ARG A 76 6.52 20.38 -17.79
C ARG A 76 6.97 21.83 -17.58
N ALA A 77 6.62 22.44 -16.45
CA ALA A 77 7.05 23.80 -16.09
C ALA A 77 8.57 23.88 -15.88
N SER A 78 9.17 22.87 -15.23
CA SER A 78 10.62 22.77 -15.09
C SER A 78 11.31 22.63 -16.44
N TYR A 79 10.78 21.82 -17.36
CA TYR A 79 11.31 21.71 -18.72
C TYR A 79 11.13 22.99 -19.53
N SER A 80 10.03 23.73 -19.35
CA SER A 80 9.78 24.96 -20.10
C SER A 80 10.73 26.10 -19.67
N SER A 81 11.21 26.08 -18.43
CA SER A 81 12.14 27.11 -17.91
C SER A 81 13.59 26.93 -18.37
N ILE A 82 13.96 25.78 -18.96
CA ILE A 82 15.33 25.55 -19.44
C ILE A 82 15.65 26.43 -20.66
N GLY A 83 16.93 26.83 -20.77
CA GLY A 83 17.44 27.61 -21.90
C GLY A 83 17.27 26.91 -23.25
N ARG A 84 17.21 27.70 -24.33
CA ARG A 84 16.89 27.22 -25.70
C ARG A 84 17.76 26.05 -26.17
N THR A 85 19.07 26.10 -25.92
CA THR A 85 20.02 25.05 -26.32
C THR A 85 19.69 23.71 -25.67
N HIS A 86 19.47 23.68 -24.35
CA HIS A 86 19.11 22.46 -23.62
C HIS A 86 17.71 21.95 -24.00
N LYS A 87 16.77 22.87 -24.29
CA LYS A 87 15.44 22.52 -24.79
C LYS A 87 15.47 21.84 -26.16
N ARG A 88 16.38 22.27 -27.05
CA ARG A 88 16.61 21.62 -28.34
C ARG A 88 17.13 20.20 -28.13
N ILE A 89 18.17 20.02 -27.32
CA ILE A 89 18.70 18.69 -26.97
C ILE A 89 17.59 17.81 -26.40
N GLY A 90 16.81 18.33 -25.44
CA GLY A 90 15.68 17.64 -24.83
C GLY A 90 14.62 17.21 -25.85
N TYR A 91 14.32 18.08 -26.83
CA TYR A 91 13.40 17.77 -27.92
C TYR A 91 13.94 16.66 -28.82
N ASP A 92 15.22 16.75 -29.22
CA ASP A 92 15.88 15.80 -30.10
C ASP A 92 15.93 14.39 -29.48
N ILE A 93 16.17 14.29 -28.16
CA ILE A 93 16.12 13.01 -27.41
C ILE A 93 14.69 12.57 -27.04
N GLY A 94 13.66 13.35 -27.39
CA GLY A 94 12.25 12.99 -27.19
C GLY A 94 11.70 13.21 -25.78
N TYR A 95 12.30 14.09 -24.97
CA TYR A 95 11.83 14.39 -23.62
C TYR A 95 10.36 14.86 -23.55
N PRO A 96 9.86 15.74 -24.46
CA PRO A 96 8.43 16.10 -24.48
C PRO A 96 7.51 14.89 -24.71
N ARG A 97 7.85 14.03 -25.69
CA ARG A 97 7.10 12.79 -25.95
C ARG A 97 7.08 11.86 -24.73
N LYS A 98 8.16 11.84 -23.95
CA LYS A 98 8.24 11.08 -22.69
C LYS A 98 7.25 11.61 -21.65
N LEU A 99 7.08 12.94 -21.54
CA LEU A 99 6.09 13.56 -20.65
C LEU A 99 4.64 13.31 -21.12
N ASP A 100 4.41 13.31 -22.42
CA ASP A 100 3.09 12.96 -22.98
C ASP A 100 2.76 11.49 -22.71
N ARG A 101 3.73 10.59 -22.87
CA ARG A 101 3.59 9.19 -22.49
C ARG A 101 3.29 9.02 -21.00
N LEU A 102 3.90 9.82 -20.13
CA LEU A 102 3.56 9.80 -18.70
C LEU A 102 2.08 10.15 -18.49
N ALA A 103 1.54 11.17 -19.17
CA ALA A 103 0.13 11.53 -19.09
C ALA A 103 -0.80 10.37 -19.47
N GLU A 104 -0.46 9.61 -20.51
CA GLU A 104 -1.21 8.41 -20.92
C GLU A 104 -1.15 7.32 -19.84
N THR A 105 0.04 7.03 -19.30
CA THR A 105 0.19 6.00 -18.26
C THR A 105 -0.52 6.35 -16.95
N ILE A 106 -0.60 7.66 -16.60
CA ILE A 106 -1.39 8.15 -15.48
C ILE A 106 -2.87 7.79 -15.67
N GLN A 107 -3.41 7.93 -16.89
CA GLN A 107 -4.80 7.58 -17.17
C GLN A 107 -5.06 6.08 -17.04
N VAL A 108 -4.11 5.23 -17.46
CA VAL A 108 -4.23 3.77 -17.31
C VAL A 108 -4.25 3.40 -15.82
N ASN A 109 -3.31 3.91 -15.03
CA ASN A 109 -3.27 3.67 -13.59
C ASN A 109 -4.52 4.23 -12.88
N ALA A 110 -5.03 5.37 -13.34
CA ALA A 110 -6.23 6.00 -12.76
C ALA A 110 -7.45 5.08 -12.83
N ARG A 111 -7.61 4.26 -13.89
CA ARG A 111 -8.73 3.30 -13.97
C ARG A 111 -8.74 2.31 -12.81
N VAL A 112 -7.56 1.83 -12.42
CA VAL A 112 -7.41 0.92 -11.28
C VAL A 112 -7.67 1.65 -9.97
N THR A 113 -7.08 2.85 -9.77
CA THR A 113 -7.27 3.60 -8.52
C THR A 113 -8.71 4.08 -8.34
N ASP A 114 -9.39 4.45 -9.43
CA ASP A 114 -10.80 4.82 -9.42
C ASP A 114 -11.67 3.59 -9.08
N GLY A 115 -11.31 2.41 -9.61
CA GLY A 115 -11.93 1.14 -9.24
C GLY A 115 -11.76 0.80 -7.75
N VAL A 116 -10.56 0.98 -7.21
CA VAL A 116 -10.29 0.83 -5.77
C VAL A 116 -11.15 1.80 -4.96
N ALA A 117 -11.18 3.08 -5.32
CA ALA A 117 -11.99 4.08 -4.62
C ALA A 117 -13.49 3.75 -4.67
N ALA A 118 -13.98 3.21 -5.79
CA ALA A 118 -15.36 2.78 -5.94
C ALA A 118 -15.70 1.60 -5.02
N VAL A 119 -14.82 0.60 -4.94
CA VAL A 119 -14.98 -0.54 -4.01
C VAL A 119 -14.98 -0.05 -2.56
N MET A 120 -14.01 0.79 -2.19
CA MET A 120 -13.91 1.34 -0.84
C MET A 120 -15.18 2.12 -0.44
N LYS A 121 -15.76 2.90 -1.37
CA LYS A 121 -17.04 3.59 -1.12
C LYS A 121 -18.19 2.62 -0.83
N ARG A 122 -18.22 1.45 -1.46
CA ARG A 122 -19.26 0.43 -1.21
C ARG A 122 -19.01 -0.29 0.11
N VAL A 123 -17.80 -0.82 0.29
CA VAL A 123 -17.41 -1.64 1.45
C VAL A 123 -17.48 -0.82 2.75
N TYR A 124 -17.00 0.42 2.73
CA TYR A 124 -16.92 1.28 3.92
C TYR A 124 -17.93 2.42 3.91
N SER A 125 -19.10 2.20 3.30
CA SER A 125 -20.12 3.23 3.12
C SER A 125 -20.55 3.89 4.44
N LYS A 126 -20.63 3.13 5.53
CA LYS A 126 -21.02 3.62 6.86
C LYS A 126 -19.92 4.50 7.47
N GLU A 127 -18.68 4.02 7.48
CA GLU A 127 -17.51 4.68 8.06
C GLU A 127 -17.22 6.02 7.33
N LEU A 128 -17.34 6.02 6.00
CA LEU A 128 -17.15 7.20 5.17
C LEU A 128 -18.29 8.23 5.35
N SER A 129 -19.51 7.78 5.59
CA SER A 129 -20.67 8.65 5.88
C SER A 129 -20.54 9.35 7.23
N THR A 130 -20.11 8.62 8.27
CA THR A 130 -19.90 9.19 9.61
C THR A 130 -18.77 10.21 9.63
N THR A 131 -17.68 9.95 8.92
CA THR A 131 -16.55 10.90 8.79
C THR A 131 -17.03 12.23 8.21
N THR A 132 -17.79 12.18 7.12
CA THR A 132 -18.37 13.37 6.47
C THR A 132 -19.26 14.19 7.41
N PHE A 133 -20.07 13.52 8.24
CA PHE A 133 -20.97 14.17 9.20
C PHE A 133 -20.21 14.86 10.35
N THR A 134 -19.17 14.22 10.89
CA THR A 134 -18.35 14.81 11.97
C THR A 134 -17.57 16.04 11.51
N THR A 135 -17.08 16.06 10.26
CA THR A 135 -16.41 17.23 9.68
C THR A 135 -17.36 18.42 9.51
N GLN A 136 -18.65 18.18 9.27
CA GLN A 136 -19.65 19.25 9.09
C GLN A 136 -20.15 19.86 10.41
N LEU A 137 -20.21 19.08 11.49
CA LEU A 137 -20.78 19.53 12.78
C LEU A 137 -19.82 20.36 13.65
N TRP A 138 -18.52 20.18 13.51
CA TRP A 138 -17.52 20.92 14.28
C TRP A 138 -16.41 21.46 13.37
N PRO A 139 -16.63 22.58 12.66
CA PRO A 139 -15.58 23.22 11.90
C PRO A 139 -14.57 23.81 12.89
N SER A 140 -13.45 23.12 13.11
CA SER A 140 -12.33 23.69 13.86
C SER A 140 -11.77 24.89 13.07
N PRO A 141 -11.45 26.05 13.68
CA PRO A 141 -10.98 27.24 12.97
C PRO A 141 -9.64 27.07 12.23
N ARG A 142 -9.03 25.88 12.30
CA ARG A 142 -7.81 25.49 11.56
C ARG A 142 -8.01 24.34 10.56
N SER A 143 -9.21 23.80 10.42
CA SER A 143 -9.53 22.72 9.47
C SER A 143 -10.38 23.26 8.33
N TYR A 144 -9.76 24.05 7.45
CA TYR A 144 -10.26 24.24 6.07
C TYR A 144 -9.74 23.15 5.12
N GLU A 145 -9.06 22.15 5.66
CA GLU A 145 -8.83 20.92 4.94
C GLU A 145 -10.05 20.04 5.25
N SER A 146 -10.77 19.68 4.19
CA SER A 146 -11.41 18.36 4.04
C SER A 146 -10.51 17.27 4.69
N PRO A 147 -10.89 15.99 4.85
CA PRO A 147 -9.88 14.93 4.79
C PRO A 147 -9.21 15.02 3.41
N ALA A 148 -8.33 16.02 3.25
CA ALA A 148 -7.81 16.50 2.01
C ALA A 148 -6.81 15.44 1.67
N ALA A 149 -7.20 14.57 0.76
CA ALA A 149 -6.26 13.82 -0.01
C ALA A 149 -5.16 14.81 -0.41
N ASP A 150 -3.99 14.63 0.20
CA ASP A 150 -2.83 15.43 -0.07
C ASP A 150 -2.01 14.65 -1.09
N SER A 151 -1.32 15.37 -1.96
CA SER A 151 -0.23 14.84 -2.78
C SER A 151 0.74 13.95 -1.97
N ARG A 152 0.88 14.17 -0.66
CA ARG A 152 1.61 13.31 0.29
C ARG A 152 1.13 11.85 0.37
N SER A 153 -0.11 11.57 -0.05
CA SER A 153 -0.65 10.21 -0.12
C SER A 153 -0.24 9.48 -1.41
N LEU A 154 0.27 10.20 -2.42
CA LEU A 154 0.63 9.62 -3.71
C LEU A 154 1.72 8.52 -3.60
N PRO A 155 2.77 8.65 -2.76
CA PRO A 155 3.71 7.56 -2.51
C PRO A 155 3.06 6.28 -2.01
N ARG A 156 2.03 6.37 -1.16
CA ARG A 156 1.31 5.22 -0.58
C ARG A 156 0.44 4.51 -1.62
N ILE A 157 -0.19 5.27 -2.52
CA ILE A 157 -0.88 4.69 -3.69
C ILE A 157 0.13 4.00 -4.61
N ARG A 158 1.28 4.63 -4.87
CA ARG A 158 2.36 4.05 -5.70
C ARG A 158 2.92 2.77 -5.07
N GLU A 159 2.99 2.69 -3.75
CA GLU A 159 3.34 1.49 -3.01
C GLU A 159 2.31 0.37 -3.23
N ALA A 160 1.02 0.64 -3.08
CA ALA A 160 -0.03 -0.33 -3.38
C ALA A 160 0.02 -0.81 -4.85
N LEU A 161 0.28 0.09 -5.81
CA LEU A 161 0.50 -0.29 -7.22
C LEU A 161 1.69 -1.23 -7.41
N LYS A 162 2.77 -1.06 -6.65
CA LYS A 162 3.91 -2.00 -6.65
C LYS A 162 3.55 -3.33 -6.00
N HIS A 163 2.70 -3.32 -4.98
CA HIS A 163 2.21 -4.55 -4.38
C HIS A 163 1.34 -5.35 -5.35
N PHE A 164 0.53 -4.74 -6.24
CA PHE A 164 -0.14 -5.50 -7.31
C PHE A 164 0.86 -6.29 -8.17
N VAL A 165 2.04 -5.72 -8.44
CA VAL A 165 3.10 -6.43 -9.17
C VAL A 165 3.64 -7.59 -8.35
N ARG A 166 4.12 -7.30 -7.13
CA ARG A 166 4.75 -8.29 -6.26
C ARG A 166 3.81 -9.45 -5.94
N ASP A 167 2.60 -9.12 -5.51
CA ASP A 167 1.65 -10.05 -4.91
C ASP A 167 0.74 -10.70 -5.95
N TRP A 168 0.48 -10.07 -7.11
CA TRP A 168 -0.59 -10.51 -8.01
C TRP A 168 -0.21 -10.45 -9.49
N SER A 169 1.08 -10.46 -9.85
CA SER A 169 1.47 -10.56 -11.26
C SER A 169 2.51 -11.64 -11.50
N ASP A 170 2.60 -12.11 -12.74
CA ASP A 170 3.68 -13.01 -13.18
C ASP A 170 5.05 -12.34 -13.03
N ALA A 171 5.14 -11.01 -13.17
CA ALA A 171 6.38 -10.27 -12.98
C ALA A 171 6.90 -10.32 -11.53
N GLY A 172 6.03 -10.55 -10.56
CA GLY A 172 6.39 -10.75 -9.15
C GLY A 172 6.71 -12.22 -8.79
N ALA A 173 6.47 -13.18 -9.69
CA ALA A 173 6.55 -14.61 -9.35
C ALA A 173 7.92 -15.03 -8.83
N SER A 174 9.00 -14.55 -9.47
CA SER A 174 10.37 -14.87 -9.03
C SER A 174 10.71 -14.28 -7.64
N GLU A 175 10.13 -13.13 -7.28
CA GLU A 175 10.33 -12.55 -5.96
C GLU A 175 9.56 -13.37 -4.91
N ARG A 176 8.30 -13.71 -5.22
CA ARG A 176 7.48 -14.58 -4.36
C ARG A 176 8.10 -15.94 -4.15
N SER A 177 8.66 -16.59 -5.18
CA SER A 177 9.26 -17.91 -5.02
C SER A 177 10.47 -17.88 -4.07
N ILE A 178 11.20 -16.78 -3.99
CA ILE A 178 12.33 -16.65 -3.06
C ILE A 178 11.84 -16.45 -1.62
N ILE A 179 10.78 -15.66 -1.43
CA ILE A 179 10.33 -15.22 -0.10
C ILE A 179 9.29 -16.17 0.50
N PHE A 180 8.34 -16.65 -0.30
CA PHE A 180 7.18 -17.42 0.15
C PHE A 180 7.48 -18.92 0.20
N GLU A 181 8.23 -19.47 -0.77
CA GLU A 181 8.50 -20.90 -0.85
C GLU A 181 9.06 -21.50 0.45
N PRO A 182 10.04 -20.88 1.15
CA PRO A 182 10.52 -21.41 2.42
C PRO A 182 9.42 -21.52 3.49
N ILE A 183 8.50 -20.55 3.53
CA ILE A 183 7.38 -20.52 4.48
C ILE A 183 6.35 -21.60 4.12
N LEU A 184 5.97 -21.69 2.85
CA LEU A 184 5.00 -22.66 2.35
C LEU A 184 5.50 -24.10 2.51
N SER A 185 6.79 -24.33 2.23
CA SER A 185 7.45 -25.62 2.42
C SER A 185 7.51 -26.03 3.89
N ALA A 186 7.83 -25.11 4.80
CA ALA A 186 7.83 -25.38 6.24
C ALA A 186 6.43 -25.71 6.79
N LEU A 187 5.40 -24.98 6.36
CA LEU A 187 4.01 -25.29 6.70
C LEU A 187 3.57 -26.63 6.13
N SER A 188 3.99 -26.95 4.90
CA SER A 188 3.59 -28.19 4.25
C SER A 188 4.23 -29.44 4.86
N SER A 189 5.51 -29.36 5.26
CA SER A 189 6.26 -30.50 5.79
C SER A 189 5.87 -30.87 7.22
N THR A 190 5.44 -29.90 8.02
CA THR A 190 5.05 -30.10 9.42
C THR A 190 3.60 -30.52 9.60
N ASN A 191 2.80 -30.52 8.53
CA ASN A 191 1.35 -30.73 8.59
C ASN A 191 0.88 -31.68 7.48
N SER A 192 0.32 -32.81 7.88
CA SER A 192 -0.40 -33.69 6.95
C SER A 192 -1.59 -32.96 6.35
N SER A 193 -1.92 -33.22 5.08
CA SER A 193 -3.02 -32.55 4.38
C SER A 193 -4.35 -32.65 5.11
N SER A 194 -4.62 -33.77 5.82
CA SER A 194 -5.83 -33.97 6.62
C SER A 194 -5.91 -33.08 7.86
N SER A 195 -4.76 -32.67 8.42
CA SER A 195 -4.70 -31.84 9.64
C SER A 195 -4.79 -30.33 9.37
N ARG A 196 -4.46 -29.89 8.14
CA ARG A 196 -4.34 -28.45 7.80
C ARG A 196 -5.64 -27.68 7.98
N ARG A 197 -6.78 -28.28 7.65
CA ARG A 197 -8.10 -27.64 7.75
C ARG A 197 -8.50 -27.27 9.18
N ALA A 198 -7.92 -27.92 10.18
CA ALA A 198 -8.15 -27.62 11.59
C ALA A 198 -7.14 -26.61 12.18
N LYS A 199 -6.15 -26.18 11.38
CA LYS A 199 -5.09 -25.27 11.82
C LYS A 199 -5.36 -23.87 11.31
N ARG A 200 -5.36 -22.93 12.26
CA ARG A 200 -5.52 -21.49 12.01
C ARG A 200 -4.14 -20.86 11.81
N VAL A 201 -3.95 -20.14 10.70
CA VAL A 201 -2.72 -19.41 10.39
C VAL A 201 -3.03 -17.92 10.26
N LEU A 202 -2.28 -17.10 10.96
CA LEU A 202 -2.39 -15.64 10.90
C LEU A 202 -1.19 -15.07 10.15
N VAL A 203 -1.44 -14.20 9.17
CA VAL A 203 -0.40 -13.48 8.42
C VAL A 203 -0.52 -11.99 8.73
N PRO A 204 0.22 -11.46 9.71
CA PRO A 204 0.23 -10.03 10.03
C PRO A 204 1.00 -9.22 8.99
N GLY A 205 0.59 -7.96 8.77
CA GLY A 205 1.19 -7.10 7.75
C GLY A 205 1.08 -7.73 6.35
N SER A 206 -0.10 -8.26 6.04
CA SER A 206 -0.29 -9.12 4.87
C SER A 206 -0.18 -8.40 3.53
N GLY A 207 -0.15 -7.06 3.50
CA GLY A 207 -0.13 -6.29 2.26
C GLY A 207 -1.40 -6.56 1.45
N LEU A 208 -1.24 -7.10 0.23
CA LEU A 208 -2.40 -7.50 -0.59
C LEU A 208 -2.77 -8.98 -0.41
N GLY A 209 -2.34 -9.61 0.68
CA GLY A 209 -2.83 -10.92 1.10
C GLY A 209 -2.35 -12.12 0.28
N ARG A 210 -1.39 -11.98 -0.65
CA ARG A 210 -0.96 -13.10 -1.50
C ARG A 210 -0.37 -14.28 -0.73
N LEU A 211 0.49 -14.03 0.25
CA LEU A 211 1.04 -15.12 1.08
C LEU A 211 -0.07 -15.83 1.85
N ALA A 212 -1.01 -15.07 2.43
CA ALA A 212 -2.17 -15.64 3.13
C ALA A 212 -3.05 -16.47 2.17
N TYR A 213 -3.24 -16.00 0.93
CA TYR A 213 -3.94 -16.75 -0.11
C TYR A 213 -3.20 -18.06 -0.44
N GLU A 214 -1.90 -18.05 -0.67
CA GLU A 214 -1.15 -19.28 -1.00
C GLU A 214 -1.15 -20.28 0.16
N ILE A 215 -1.06 -19.80 1.41
CA ILE A 215 -1.21 -20.65 2.59
C ILE A 215 -2.62 -21.26 2.65
N SER A 216 -3.68 -20.50 2.34
CA SER A 216 -5.03 -21.05 2.31
C SER A 216 -5.21 -22.10 1.20
N GLN A 217 -4.52 -21.93 0.06
CA GLN A 217 -4.52 -22.93 -1.01
C GLN A 217 -3.84 -24.25 -0.62
N LEU A 218 -2.98 -24.25 0.41
CA LEU A 218 -2.44 -25.48 1.01
C LEU A 218 -3.46 -26.22 1.90
N GLY A 219 -4.64 -25.63 2.14
CA GLY A 219 -5.74 -26.19 2.93
C GLY A 219 -5.82 -25.70 4.37
N PHE A 220 -5.12 -24.62 4.72
CA PHE A 220 -5.17 -24.01 6.06
C PHE A 220 -6.31 -23.00 6.18
N ASP A 221 -6.84 -22.87 7.39
CA ASP A 221 -7.72 -21.74 7.73
C ASP A 221 -6.86 -20.49 8.00
N THR A 222 -6.83 -19.55 7.06
CA THR A 222 -5.81 -18.50 7.01
C THR A 222 -6.43 -17.12 7.09
N THR A 223 -5.98 -16.32 8.05
CA THR A 223 -6.38 -14.93 8.21
C THR A 223 -5.25 -14.00 7.76
N ALA A 224 -5.51 -13.19 6.74
CA ALA A 224 -4.71 -12.03 6.39
C ALA A 224 -5.05 -10.88 7.35
N CYS A 225 -4.04 -10.27 7.99
CA CYS A 225 -4.24 -9.10 8.85
C CYS A 225 -3.48 -7.91 8.29
N GLU A 226 -4.18 -6.80 8.08
CA GLU A 226 -3.60 -5.57 7.53
C GLU A 226 -4.28 -4.31 8.08
N LEU A 227 -3.45 -3.34 8.47
CA LEU A 227 -3.89 -2.10 9.09
C LEU A 227 -4.12 -1.00 8.04
N SER A 228 -3.33 -0.99 6.97
CA SER A 228 -3.31 0.09 6.00
C SER A 228 -4.57 0.11 5.15
N GLY A 229 -5.37 1.17 5.24
CA GLY A 229 -6.52 1.39 4.36
C GLY A 229 -6.14 1.42 2.86
N TYR A 230 -4.89 1.77 2.53
CA TYR A 230 -4.40 1.68 1.14
C TYR A 230 -4.31 0.24 0.66
N MET A 231 -3.74 -0.64 1.48
CA MET A 231 -3.58 -2.05 1.15
C MET A 231 -4.92 -2.77 1.20
N ASN A 232 -5.75 -2.52 2.23
CA ASN A 232 -7.08 -3.09 2.34
C ASN A 232 -7.97 -2.69 1.15
N GLY A 233 -8.00 -1.40 0.77
CA GLY A 233 -8.73 -0.96 -0.40
C GLY A 233 -8.29 -1.65 -1.69
N ALA A 234 -6.97 -1.75 -1.91
CA ALA A 234 -6.41 -2.46 -3.07
C ALA A 234 -6.70 -3.96 -3.04
N PHE A 235 -6.72 -4.59 -1.87
CA PHE A 235 -7.02 -6.01 -1.74
C PHE A 235 -8.51 -6.28 -1.96
N HIS A 236 -9.40 -5.46 -1.40
CA HIS A 236 -10.84 -5.52 -1.68
C HIS A 236 -11.13 -5.37 -3.18
N PHE A 237 -10.38 -4.56 -3.92
CA PHE A 237 -10.51 -4.47 -5.38
C PHE A 237 -10.20 -5.81 -6.10
N LEU A 238 -9.28 -6.61 -5.59
CA LEU A 238 -8.98 -7.95 -6.14
C LEU A 238 -10.04 -8.99 -5.75
N LEU A 239 -10.57 -8.86 -4.52
CA LEU A 239 -11.58 -9.76 -3.96
C LEU A 239 -12.97 -9.50 -4.56
N ASP A 240 -13.25 -8.26 -4.97
CA ASP A 240 -14.55 -7.84 -5.49
C ASP A 240 -14.86 -8.51 -6.84
N PRO A 241 -15.96 -9.28 -6.93
CA PRO A 241 -16.29 -10.05 -8.13
C PRO A 241 -16.81 -9.18 -9.28
N GLU A 242 -17.23 -7.93 -9.04
CA GLU A 242 -17.62 -7.01 -10.12
C GLU A 242 -16.37 -6.38 -10.76
N MET A 243 -15.38 -6.04 -9.94
CA MET A 243 -14.14 -5.42 -10.39
C MET A 243 -13.17 -6.44 -10.99
N THR A 244 -12.99 -7.60 -10.36
CA THR A 244 -11.94 -8.56 -10.73
C THR A 244 -12.53 -9.95 -10.97
N ARG A 245 -12.78 -10.26 -12.25
CA ARG A 245 -13.47 -11.47 -12.70
C ARG A 245 -12.55 -12.55 -13.23
N SER A 246 -11.46 -12.15 -13.89
CA SER A 246 -10.54 -13.07 -14.55
C SER A 246 -9.09 -12.69 -14.32
N ALA A 247 -8.20 -13.66 -14.50
CA ALA A 247 -6.77 -13.42 -14.48
C ALA A 247 -6.35 -12.40 -15.57
N ASN A 248 -5.33 -11.60 -15.27
CA ASN A 248 -4.70 -10.64 -16.17
C ASN A 248 -5.67 -9.60 -16.78
N GLN A 249 -6.79 -9.34 -16.10
CA GLN A 249 -7.83 -8.41 -16.53
C GLN A 249 -7.38 -6.95 -16.47
N HIS A 250 -6.56 -6.61 -15.47
CA HIS A 250 -6.14 -5.24 -15.20
C HIS A 250 -4.71 -5.00 -15.64
N GLU A 251 -4.41 -3.75 -16.00
CA GLU A 251 -3.10 -3.31 -16.46
C GLU A 251 -2.69 -2.03 -15.74
N ILE A 252 -1.43 -1.96 -15.30
CA ILE A 252 -0.81 -0.78 -14.66
C ILE A 252 0.57 -0.50 -15.22
N HIS A 253 1.04 0.74 -15.04
CA HIS A 253 2.40 1.22 -15.24
C HIS A 253 2.99 1.63 -13.87
N PRO A 254 3.40 0.67 -13.04
CA PRO A 254 3.72 0.91 -11.63
C PRO A 254 5.03 1.69 -11.43
N TYR A 255 5.88 1.78 -12.46
CA TYR A 255 7.19 2.42 -12.39
C TYR A 255 7.27 3.77 -13.10
N ALA A 256 6.19 4.22 -13.75
CA ALA A 256 6.18 5.41 -14.62
C ALA A 256 6.57 6.71 -13.90
N HIS A 257 6.46 6.74 -12.56
CA HIS A 257 6.84 7.87 -11.72
C HIS A 257 8.32 7.87 -11.29
N TRP A 258 9.05 6.76 -11.45
CA TRP A 258 10.43 6.62 -10.98
C TRP A 258 11.44 6.83 -12.11
N TRP A 259 11.74 8.10 -12.39
CA TRP A 259 12.52 8.50 -13.57
C TRP A 259 14.02 8.25 -13.46
N SER A 260 14.50 7.95 -12.24
CA SER A 260 15.88 7.56 -11.98
C SER A 260 16.08 6.06 -12.19
N HIS A 261 17.32 5.63 -12.43
CA HIS A 261 17.71 4.21 -12.50
C HIS A 261 16.93 3.36 -13.54
N SER A 262 16.29 4.00 -14.52
CA SER A 262 15.65 3.33 -15.65
C SER A 262 16.62 3.25 -16.81
N ARG A 263 16.95 2.03 -17.27
CA ARG A 263 17.88 1.81 -18.39
C ARG A 263 17.29 2.25 -19.73
N SER A 264 15.97 2.12 -19.89
CA SER A 264 15.26 2.54 -21.11
C SER A 264 13.88 3.16 -20.79
N ILE A 265 13.33 3.89 -21.76
CA ILE A 265 11.94 4.42 -21.70
C ILE A 265 10.92 3.27 -21.63
N LYS A 266 11.22 2.15 -22.30
CA LYS A 266 10.39 0.94 -22.25
C LYS A 266 10.33 0.39 -20.82
N ASP A 267 11.45 0.37 -20.10
CA ASP A 267 11.48 -0.12 -18.71
C ASP A 267 10.70 0.81 -17.78
N LEU A 268 10.83 2.13 -17.97
CA LEU A 268 10.12 3.13 -17.17
C LEU A 268 8.59 3.01 -17.32
N PHE A 269 8.11 2.87 -18.55
CA PHE A 269 6.69 2.78 -18.86
C PHE A 269 6.20 1.35 -19.11
N ARG A 270 6.91 0.34 -18.58
CA ARG A 270 6.48 -1.05 -18.75
C ARG A 270 5.09 -1.27 -18.14
N THR A 271 4.27 -2.00 -18.89
CA THR A 271 2.94 -2.44 -18.44
C THR A 271 3.09 -3.74 -17.67
N VAL A 272 2.32 -3.89 -16.59
CA VAL A 272 2.17 -5.15 -15.84
C VAL A 272 0.68 -5.50 -15.79
N LYS A 273 0.36 -6.76 -16.10
CA LYS A 273 -0.99 -7.32 -15.98
C LYS A 273 -1.17 -7.99 -14.63
N PHE A 274 -2.38 -7.92 -14.09
CA PHE A 274 -2.77 -8.55 -12.81
C PHE A 274 -4.31 -8.73 -12.74
N PRO A 275 -4.83 -9.56 -11.83
CA PRO A 275 -4.08 -10.53 -11.05
C PRO A 275 -3.69 -11.78 -11.87
N ASP A 276 -2.57 -12.44 -11.59
CA ASP A 276 -2.19 -13.74 -12.20
C ASP A 276 -3.14 -14.86 -11.78
N VAL A 277 -3.69 -14.77 -10.57
CA VAL A 277 -4.75 -15.65 -10.06
C VAL A 277 -5.77 -14.83 -9.27
N VAL A 278 -7.04 -15.17 -9.40
CA VAL A 278 -8.13 -14.38 -8.82
C VAL A 278 -8.42 -14.85 -7.37
N PRO A 279 -8.21 -14.01 -6.34
CA PRO A 279 -8.46 -14.42 -4.95
C PRO A 279 -9.93 -14.35 -4.58
N ARG A 280 -10.36 -15.23 -3.67
CA ARG A 280 -11.67 -15.20 -3.03
C ARG A 280 -11.52 -15.48 -1.54
N LEU A 281 -12.34 -14.80 -0.74
CA LEU A 281 -12.46 -15.12 0.68
C LEU A 281 -13.26 -16.42 0.84
N ALA A 282 -13.08 -17.07 1.99
CA ALA A 282 -13.87 -18.24 2.38
C ALA A 282 -15.35 -17.85 2.54
N GLU A 283 -16.24 -18.77 2.17
CA GLU A 283 -17.66 -18.66 2.51
C GLU A 283 -17.88 -19.23 3.91
N GLY A 284 -18.26 -18.38 4.87
CA GLY A 284 -18.51 -18.76 6.26
C GLY A 284 -17.23 -19.03 7.08
N GLU A 285 -17.38 -19.75 8.19
CA GLU A 285 -16.30 -20.02 9.16
C GLU A 285 -15.42 -21.24 8.78
N GLY A 286 -15.56 -21.73 7.56
CA GLY A 286 -14.76 -22.86 7.08
C GLY A 286 -13.31 -22.49 6.78
N ALA A 287 -12.46 -23.52 6.68
CA ALA A 287 -11.07 -23.34 6.27
C ALA A 287 -10.98 -22.63 4.90
N GLY A 288 -10.30 -21.50 4.87
CA GLY A 288 -10.05 -20.75 3.65
C GLY A 288 -9.32 -19.44 3.94
N LEU A 289 -9.54 -18.42 3.11
CA LEU A 289 -8.92 -17.11 3.28
C LEU A 289 -9.88 -16.13 3.95
N HIS A 290 -9.44 -15.51 5.03
CA HIS A 290 -10.15 -14.45 5.76
C HIS A 290 -9.33 -13.17 5.78
N LEU A 291 -9.99 -12.03 5.98
CA LEU A 291 -9.35 -10.72 6.11
C LEU A 291 -9.76 -10.06 7.43
N LYS A 292 -8.76 -9.61 8.20
CA LYS A 292 -8.92 -8.74 9.36
C LYS A 292 -8.24 -7.40 9.12
N GLU A 293 -9.02 -6.33 9.20
CA GLU A 293 -8.58 -4.98 8.91
C GLU A 293 -8.27 -4.20 10.20
N GLU A 294 -7.20 -4.58 10.88
CA GLU A 294 -6.87 -4.05 12.20
C GLU A 294 -5.36 -4.00 12.44
N ASP A 295 -4.96 -3.25 13.46
CA ASP A 295 -3.60 -3.33 14.00
C ASP A 295 -3.39 -4.71 14.61
N PHE A 296 -2.35 -5.42 14.16
CA PHE A 296 -1.98 -6.74 14.67
C PHE A 296 -1.84 -6.76 16.20
N LEU A 297 -1.32 -5.69 16.80
CA LEU A 297 -1.14 -5.60 18.26
C LEU A 297 -2.44 -5.46 19.05
N MET A 298 -3.55 -5.16 18.36
CA MET A 298 -4.88 -5.02 18.95
C MET A 298 -5.70 -6.30 18.83
N LEU A 299 -5.22 -7.30 18.08
CA LEU A 299 -5.90 -8.59 17.96
C LEU A 299 -5.90 -9.32 19.31
N GLY A 300 -7.11 -9.68 19.77
CA GLY A 300 -7.28 -10.57 20.91
C GLY A 300 -6.74 -11.98 20.63
N PRO A 301 -6.43 -12.76 21.68
CA PRO A 301 -6.09 -14.16 21.51
C PRO A 301 -7.23 -14.89 20.79
N PRO A 302 -6.92 -15.90 19.96
CA PRO A 302 -7.95 -16.63 19.23
C PRO A 302 -8.90 -17.30 20.23
N GLU A 303 -10.21 -17.21 19.98
CA GLU A 303 -11.20 -17.92 20.79
C GLU A 303 -10.89 -19.42 20.75
N VAL A 304 -10.85 -20.03 21.93
CA VAL A 304 -10.65 -21.47 22.10
C VAL A 304 -11.96 -22.15 21.73
N SER A 305 -11.98 -22.90 20.63
CA SER A 305 -13.15 -23.71 20.27
C SER A 305 -13.39 -24.76 21.36
N ASP A 306 -14.65 -25.08 21.66
CA ASP A 306 -15.00 -26.04 22.73
C ASP A 306 -14.36 -27.43 22.57
N SER A 307 -13.91 -27.79 21.37
CA SER A 307 -13.10 -28.99 21.09
C SER A 307 -11.72 -29.01 21.79
N GLY A 308 -11.20 -27.85 22.17
CA GLY A 308 -9.95 -27.72 22.95
C GLY A 308 -10.16 -27.94 24.45
N LYS A 309 -11.32 -27.55 24.98
CA LYS A 309 -11.66 -27.73 26.39
C LYS A 309 -11.83 -29.20 26.76
N GLU A 310 -12.36 -30.03 25.87
CA GLU A 310 -12.46 -31.47 26.10
C GLU A 310 -11.09 -32.17 26.15
N ARG A 311 -10.10 -31.71 25.39
CA ARG A 311 -8.72 -32.24 25.45
C ARG A 311 -7.98 -31.79 26.71
N GLU A 312 -8.13 -30.53 27.12
CA GLU A 312 -7.52 -30.00 28.34
C GLU A 312 -8.12 -30.64 29.62
N MET A 313 -9.41 -30.97 29.62
CA MET A 313 -10.05 -31.71 30.72
C MET A 313 -9.66 -33.19 30.77
N MET A 314 -9.28 -33.81 29.64
CA MET A 314 -8.76 -35.18 29.62
C MET A 314 -7.32 -35.25 30.14
N ASP A 315 -6.45 -34.30 29.80
CA ASP A 315 -5.05 -34.30 30.26
C ASP A 315 -4.94 -33.98 31.77
N THR A 316 -5.90 -33.23 32.34
CA THR A 316 -5.93 -32.90 33.77
C THR A 316 -6.56 -33.98 34.66
N THR A 317 -7.19 -35.00 34.08
CA THR A 317 -7.75 -36.14 34.84
C THR A 317 -6.84 -37.38 34.87
N THR A 318 -5.69 -37.34 34.20
CA THR A 318 -4.67 -38.41 34.20
C THR A 318 -3.38 -38.09 34.95
N SER A 319 -3.37 -37.08 35.83
CA SER A 319 -2.25 -36.83 36.76
C SER A 319 -2.58 -37.20 38.19
#